data_AF-A0A9D1URL5-F1
#
_entry.id   AF-A0A9D1URL5-F1
#
_cell.length_a   1.000
_cell.length_b   1.000
_cell.length_c   1.000
_cell.angle_alpha   90.00
_cell.angle_beta   90.00
_cell.angle_gamma   90.00
#
_symmetry.space_group_name_H-M   'P 1'
#
loop_
_entity.id
_entity.type
_entity.pdbx_description
1 polymer ?
#
loop_
_entity_poly.entity_id
_entity_poly.type
_entity_poly.pdbx_seq_one_letter_code
_entity_poly.pdbx_strand_id
1 'polypeptide(L)'
;MEWLLALIGLLLGASGAYLILRPAHHREQEQARSRLDDAVAELTTTRQDLATAQGRLQEADRRRAEEAESARERESLIEMLHPVRQGVTEMHRKVQDLEKDRAAQHAQLNEQLSAAAHSDRRIIESTQALLGSLHSTTARGYWGEVQLRRVVEAAGMLAHVDFTEQHSSTSPSGEKLMPDMVVHLPGGRQLVIDAKAPLNPEDADGQ
;
A
#
# COMPACT_ATOMS: atom_id res chain seq x y z
N MET A 1 54.19 130.94 -2.08
CA MET A 1 53.97 130.03 -3.22
C MET A 1 54.55 128.63 -3.00
N GLU A 2 55.48 128.41 -2.06
CA GLU A 2 56.15 127.10 -1.90
C GLU A 2 55.31 125.97 -1.28
N TRP A 3 54.37 126.29 -0.38
CA TRP A 3 53.50 125.28 0.26
C TRP A 3 52.46 124.65 -0.69
N LEU A 4 52.15 125.30 -1.81
CA LEU A 4 51.12 124.85 -2.76
C LEU A 4 51.66 123.75 -3.70
N LEU A 5 52.96 123.78 -4.02
CA LEU A 5 53.63 122.74 -4.82
C LEU A 5 53.85 121.44 -4.01
N ALA A 6 54.15 121.55 -2.72
CA ALA A 6 54.30 120.39 -1.84
C ALA A 6 52.98 119.61 -1.66
N LEU A 7 51.85 120.32 -1.57
CA LEU A 7 50.51 119.72 -1.49
C LEU A 7 50.12 118.97 -2.78
N ILE A 8 50.46 119.54 -3.95
CA ILE A 8 50.20 118.90 -5.25
C ILE A 8 51.08 117.64 -5.41
N GLY A 9 52.34 117.69 -5.01
CA GLY A 9 53.24 116.52 -5.02
C GLY A 9 52.77 115.40 -4.08
N LEU A 10 52.25 115.75 -2.90
CA LEU A 10 51.70 114.78 -1.94
C LEU A 10 50.38 114.17 -2.42
N LEU A 11 49.51 114.96 -3.06
CA LEU A 11 48.27 114.47 -3.67
C LEU A 11 48.54 113.56 -4.88
N LEU A 12 49.51 113.90 -5.73
CA LEU A 12 49.93 113.05 -6.84
C LEU A 12 50.62 111.77 -6.35
N GLY A 13 51.44 111.85 -5.30
CA GLY A 13 52.06 110.69 -4.65
C GLY A 13 51.03 109.77 -3.99
N ALA A 14 50.04 110.33 -3.29
CA ALA A 14 48.95 109.57 -2.68
C ALA A 14 48.01 108.96 -3.72
N SER A 15 47.69 109.70 -4.78
CA SER A 15 46.87 109.20 -5.90
C SER A 15 47.60 108.10 -6.69
N GLY A 16 48.90 108.26 -6.93
CA GLY A 16 49.76 107.24 -7.54
C GLY A 16 49.89 106.00 -6.66
N ALA A 17 50.14 106.16 -5.36
CA ALA A 17 50.19 105.06 -4.40
C ALA A 17 48.84 104.33 -4.31
N TYR A 18 47.72 105.06 -4.29
CA TYR A 18 46.38 104.50 -4.30
C TYR A 18 46.08 103.72 -5.59
N LEU A 19 46.48 104.24 -6.75
CA LEU A 19 46.33 103.55 -8.04
C LEU A 19 47.22 102.32 -8.17
N ILE A 20 48.39 102.30 -7.53
CA ILE A 20 49.31 101.15 -7.51
C ILE A 20 48.88 100.08 -6.49
N LEU A 21 48.31 100.48 -5.35
CA LEU A 21 47.88 99.55 -4.28
C LEU A 21 46.48 98.95 -4.52
N ARG A 22 45.61 99.67 -5.24
CA ARG A 22 44.26 99.20 -5.63
C ARG A 22 44.25 97.87 -6.43
N PRO A 23 45.11 97.62 -7.44
CA PRO A 23 45.13 96.34 -8.15
C PRO A 23 45.63 95.19 -7.27
N ALA A 24 46.45 95.44 -6.25
CA ALA A 24 46.88 94.40 -5.32
C ALA A 24 45.73 93.92 -4.42
N HIS A 25 44.93 94.84 -3.87
CA HIS A 25 43.74 94.50 -3.09
C HIS A 25 42.63 93.86 -3.93
N HIS A 26 42.46 94.25 -5.20
CA HIS A 26 41.52 93.57 -6.10
C HIS A 26 41.96 92.13 -6.40
N ARG A 27 43.26 91.85 -6.58
CA ARG A 27 43.77 90.48 -6.77
C ARG A 27 43.57 89.59 -5.55
N GLU A 28 43.80 90.11 -4.34
CA GLU A 28 43.54 89.35 -3.11
C GLU A 28 42.06 89.05 -2.92
N GLN A 29 41.16 90.01 -3.23
CA GLN A 29 39.72 89.78 -3.18
C GLN A 29 39.24 88.81 -4.26
N GLU A 30 39.80 88.85 -5.47
CA GLU A 30 39.51 87.90 -6.55
C GLU A 30 39.97 86.49 -6.19
N GLN A 31 41.16 86.34 -5.60
CA GLN A 31 41.64 85.04 -5.10
C GLN A 31 40.83 84.53 -3.90
N ALA A 32 40.40 85.41 -3.00
CA ALA A 32 39.53 85.03 -1.89
C ALA A 32 38.14 84.61 -2.40
N ARG A 33 37.58 85.32 -3.38
CA ARG A 33 36.31 84.97 -4.04
C ARG A 33 36.41 83.66 -4.80
N SER A 34 37.48 83.45 -5.59
CA SER A 34 37.66 82.19 -6.33
C SER A 34 37.78 80.99 -5.39
N ARG A 35 38.50 81.11 -4.26
CA ARG A 35 38.58 80.06 -3.24
C ARG A 35 37.23 79.77 -2.58
N LEU A 36 36.39 80.79 -2.37
CA LEU A 36 35.03 80.62 -1.86
C LEU A 36 34.14 79.92 -2.90
N ASP A 37 34.25 80.29 -4.16
CA ASP A 37 33.49 79.67 -5.27
C ASP A 37 33.92 78.20 -5.45
N ASP A 38 35.22 77.90 -5.40
CA ASP A 38 35.76 76.53 -5.45
C ASP A 38 35.29 75.68 -4.25
N ALA A 39 35.32 76.24 -3.03
CA ALA A 39 34.84 75.56 -1.82
C ALA A 39 33.32 75.32 -1.85
N VAL A 40 32.55 76.26 -2.41
CA VAL A 40 31.11 76.08 -2.62
C VAL A 40 30.84 75.00 -3.66
N ALA A 41 31.61 74.96 -4.76
CA ALA A 41 31.53 73.92 -5.77
C ALA A 41 31.88 72.53 -5.21
N GLU A 42 32.88 72.41 -4.33
CA GLU A 42 33.21 71.15 -3.65
C GLU A 42 32.12 70.72 -2.66
N LEU A 43 31.52 71.66 -1.93
CA LEU A 43 30.39 71.36 -1.04
C LEU A 43 29.13 70.92 -1.79
N THR A 44 28.89 71.43 -3.00
CA THR A 44 27.74 71.00 -3.81
C THR A 44 27.95 69.61 -4.39
N THR A 45 29.15 69.29 -4.88
CA THR A 45 29.47 67.94 -5.39
C THR A 45 29.42 66.90 -4.29
N THR A 46 30.04 67.15 -3.13
CA THR A 46 30.00 66.24 -1.98
C THR A 46 28.58 66.03 -1.45
N ARG A 47 27.73 67.06 -1.42
CA ARG A 47 26.30 66.92 -1.08
C ARG A 47 25.56 66.08 -2.11
N GLN A 48 25.84 66.27 -3.40
CA GLN A 48 25.22 65.49 -4.46
C GLN A 48 25.66 64.01 -4.39
N ASP A 49 26.94 63.75 -4.14
CA ASP A 49 27.47 62.40 -3.95
C ASP A 49 26.84 61.72 -2.72
N LEU A 50 26.70 62.44 -1.61
CA LEU A 50 26.00 61.95 -0.43
C LEU A 50 24.53 61.62 -0.75
N ALA A 51 23.83 62.49 -1.47
CA ALA A 51 22.44 62.27 -1.86
C ALA A 51 22.30 61.04 -2.77
N THR A 52 23.20 60.85 -3.74
CA THR A 52 23.18 59.65 -4.59
C THR A 52 23.54 58.38 -3.81
N ALA A 53 24.49 58.44 -2.88
CA ALA A 53 24.84 57.32 -2.01
C ALA A 53 23.67 56.93 -1.10
N GLN A 54 22.98 57.92 -0.50
CA GLN A 54 21.77 57.70 0.28
C GLN A 54 20.65 57.08 -0.55
N GLY A 55 20.44 57.56 -1.79
CA GLY A 55 19.46 56.98 -2.71
C GLY A 55 19.75 55.51 -3.03
N ARG A 56 21.01 55.16 -3.30
CA ARG A 56 21.44 53.77 -3.54
C ARG A 56 21.22 52.87 -2.32
N LEU A 57 21.48 53.37 -1.11
CA LEU A 57 21.24 52.63 0.12
C LEU A 57 19.74 52.37 0.33
N GLN A 58 18.90 53.40 0.14
CA GLN A 58 17.44 53.24 0.24
C GLN A 58 16.89 52.25 -0.79
N GLU A 59 17.40 52.26 -2.02
CA GLU A 59 16.99 51.30 -3.04
C GLU A 59 17.46 49.87 -2.69
N ALA A 60 18.68 49.72 -2.18
CA ALA A 60 19.19 48.44 -1.71
C ALA A 60 18.38 47.88 -0.52
N ASP A 61 18.02 48.74 0.44
CA ASP A 61 17.18 48.36 1.58
C ASP A 61 15.77 47.99 1.13
N ARG A 62 15.20 48.71 0.18
CA ARG A 62 13.90 48.37 -0.42
C ARG A 62 13.94 47.01 -1.12
N ARG A 63 14.95 46.74 -1.94
CA ARG A 63 15.12 45.44 -2.60
C ARG A 63 15.25 44.31 -1.58
N ARG A 64 16.03 44.50 -0.52
CA ARG A 64 16.15 43.53 0.57
C ARG A 64 14.83 43.29 1.29
N ALA A 65 14.04 44.35 1.51
CA ALA A 65 12.73 44.23 2.12
C ALA A 65 11.76 43.43 1.23
N GLU A 66 11.72 43.73 -0.07
CA GLU A 66 10.91 43.01 -1.08
C GLU A 66 11.35 41.53 -1.19
N GLU A 67 12.66 41.26 -1.20
CA GLU A 67 13.20 39.88 -1.18
C GLU A 67 12.81 39.14 0.10
N ALA A 68 12.95 39.78 1.26
CA ALA A 68 12.59 39.19 2.55
C ALA A 68 11.09 38.91 2.67
N GLU A 69 10.24 39.80 2.14
CA GLU A 69 8.80 39.60 2.07
C GLU A 69 8.45 38.41 1.17
N SER A 70 9.03 38.35 -0.03
CA SER A 70 8.83 37.22 -0.96
C SER A 70 9.30 35.87 -0.37
N ALA A 71 10.37 35.89 0.43
CA ALA A 71 10.88 34.70 1.11
C ALA A 71 9.90 34.22 2.19
N ARG A 72 9.32 35.14 2.98
CA ARG A 72 8.30 34.84 3.99
C ARG A 72 7.02 34.28 3.37
N GLU A 73 6.58 34.85 2.24
CA GLU A 73 5.44 34.31 1.50
C GLU A 73 5.68 32.88 1.04
N ARG A 74 6.86 32.60 0.47
CA ARG A 74 7.23 31.23 0.05
C ARG A 74 7.28 30.26 1.22
N GLU A 75 7.84 30.66 2.36
CA GLU A 75 7.92 29.84 3.56
C GLU A 75 6.52 29.52 4.10
N SER A 76 5.64 30.52 4.17
CA SER A 76 4.23 30.36 4.55
C SER A 76 3.49 29.39 3.62
N LEU A 77 3.70 29.51 2.30
CA LEU A 77 3.11 28.57 1.33
C LEU A 77 3.62 27.13 1.54
N ILE A 78 4.91 26.95 1.83
CA ILE A 78 5.48 25.63 2.13
C ILE A 78 4.85 25.04 3.40
N GLU A 79 4.66 25.86 4.44
CA GLU A 79 4.02 25.45 5.68
C GLU A 79 2.56 25.03 5.46
N MET A 80 1.81 25.79 4.65
CA MET A 80 0.43 25.44 4.26
C MET A 80 0.35 24.15 3.43
N LEU A 81 1.35 23.87 2.58
CA LEU A 81 1.39 22.66 1.75
C LEU A 81 1.92 21.43 2.50
N HIS A 82 2.60 21.62 3.63
CA HIS A 82 3.14 20.55 4.46
C HIS A 82 2.09 19.48 4.83
N PRO A 83 0.90 19.81 5.36
CA PRO A 83 -0.12 18.82 5.69
C PRO A 83 -0.63 18.06 4.46
N VAL A 84 -0.67 18.69 3.28
CA VAL A 84 -1.08 18.00 2.04
C VAL A 84 -0.04 16.94 1.66
N ARG A 85 1.25 17.30 1.70
CA ARG A 85 2.34 16.35 1.44
C ARG A 85 2.27 15.17 2.40
N GLN A 86 2.12 15.44 3.70
CA GLN A 86 1.99 14.40 4.72
C GLN A 86 0.78 13.51 4.47
N GLY A 87 -0.39 14.11 4.18
CA GLY A 87 -1.62 13.37 3.88
C GLY A 87 -1.47 12.43 2.68
N VAL A 88 -0.81 12.89 1.60
CA VAL A 88 -0.54 12.05 0.42
C VAL A 88 0.41 10.90 0.75
N THR A 89 1.46 11.15 1.54
CA THR A 89 2.39 10.09 1.99
C THR A 89 1.68 9.04 2.85
N GLU A 90 0.87 9.48 3.81
CA GLU A 90 0.09 8.57 4.68
C GLU A 90 -0.94 7.78 3.87
N MET A 91 -1.63 8.42 2.93
CA MET A 91 -2.56 7.73 2.04
C MET A 91 -1.84 6.68 1.19
N HIS A 92 -0.69 7.02 0.60
CA HIS A 92 0.10 6.08 -0.19
C HIS A 92 0.51 4.86 0.64
N ARG A 93 0.98 5.09 1.88
CA ARG A 93 1.31 4.02 2.81
C ARG A 93 0.09 3.15 3.13
N LYS A 94 -1.05 3.77 3.44
CA LYS A 94 -2.29 3.06 3.76
C LYS A 94 -2.78 2.19 2.59
N VAL A 95 -2.68 2.71 1.36
CA VAL A 95 -3.01 1.95 0.14
C VAL A 95 -2.06 0.76 -0.04
N GLN A 96 -0.75 0.97 0.15
CA GLN A 96 0.22 -0.11 0.03
C GLN A 96 -0.02 -1.22 1.08
N ASP A 97 -0.37 -0.84 2.30
CA ASP A 97 -0.70 -1.80 3.37
C ASP A 97 -2.02 -2.54 3.04
N LEU A 98 -3.05 -1.84 2.57
CA LEU A 98 -4.31 -2.46 2.13
C LEU A 98 -4.11 -3.45 0.97
N GLU A 99 -3.28 -3.12 -0.01
CA GLU A 99 -2.99 -4.01 -1.13
C GLU A 99 -2.22 -5.27 -0.68
N LYS A 100 -1.30 -5.13 0.29
CA LYS A 100 -0.62 -6.28 0.90
C LYS A 100 -1.59 -7.17 1.68
N ASP A 101 -2.44 -6.57 2.50
CA ASP A 101 -3.46 -7.31 3.27
C ASP A 101 -4.43 -8.03 2.33
N ARG A 102 -4.84 -7.36 1.25
CA ARG A 102 -5.71 -7.95 0.22
C ARG A 102 -5.03 -9.13 -0.48
N ALA A 103 -3.76 -9.01 -0.84
CA ALA A 103 -3.00 -10.10 -1.44
C ALA A 103 -2.89 -11.31 -0.48
N ALA A 104 -2.65 -11.07 0.81
CA ALA A 104 -2.59 -12.11 1.82
C ALA A 104 -3.96 -12.81 2.00
N GLN A 105 -5.05 -12.04 2.05
CA GLN A 105 -6.41 -12.60 2.13
C GLN A 105 -6.75 -13.44 0.89
N HIS A 106 -6.40 -12.98 -0.32
CA HIS A 106 -6.60 -13.76 -1.54
C HIS A 106 -5.78 -15.06 -1.55
N ALA A 107 -4.54 -15.02 -1.06
CA ALA A 107 -3.73 -16.22 -0.93
C ALA A 107 -4.37 -17.23 0.03
N GLN A 108 -4.84 -16.77 1.19
CA GLN A 108 -5.54 -17.60 2.17
C GLN A 108 -6.85 -18.18 1.61
N LEU A 109 -7.62 -17.42 0.84
CA LEU A 109 -8.83 -17.92 0.18
C LEU A 109 -8.51 -18.99 -0.87
N ASN A 110 -7.44 -18.82 -1.66
CA ASN A 110 -7.01 -19.83 -2.62
C ASN A 110 -6.57 -21.13 -1.93
N GLU A 111 -5.87 -21.02 -0.80
CA GLU A 111 -5.49 -22.18 0.02
C GLU A 111 -6.72 -22.90 0.58
N GLN A 112 -7.68 -22.17 1.12
CA GLN A 112 -8.95 -22.72 1.60
C GLN A 112 -9.76 -23.39 0.49
N LEU A 113 -9.83 -22.77 -0.69
CA LEU A 113 -10.52 -23.34 -1.84
C LEU A 113 -9.83 -24.62 -2.34
N SER A 114 -8.50 -24.63 -2.36
CA SER A 114 -7.73 -25.84 -2.70
C SER A 114 -7.96 -26.96 -1.69
N ALA A 115 -7.95 -26.65 -0.40
CA ALA A 115 -8.24 -27.60 0.66
C ALA A 115 -9.67 -28.16 0.56
N ALA A 116 -10.67 -27.30 0.27
CA ALA A 116 -12.05 -27.70 0.05
C ALA A 116 -12.18 -28.64 -1.17
N ALA A 117 -11.58 -28.28 -2.31
CA ALA A 117 -11.57 -29.12 -3.50
C ALA A 117 -10.90 -30.49 -3.24
N HIS A 118 -9.85 -30.53 -2.41
CA HIS A 118 -9.20 -31.77 -2.01
C HIS A 118 -10.11 -32.63 -1.11
N SER A 119 -10.83 -32.00 -0.18
CA SER A 119 -11.81 -32.66 0.67
C SER A 119 -12.96 -33.25 -0.15
N ASP A 120 -13.52 -32.48 -1.09
CA ASP A 120 -14.58 -32.94 -1.99
C ASP A 120 -14.14 -34.17 -2.78
N ARG A 121 -12.91 -34.16 -3.31
CA ARG A 121 -12.35 -35.31 -4.04
C ARG A 121 -12.26 -36.55 -3.15
N ARG A 122 -11.80 -36.41 -1.90
CA ARG A 122 -11.74 -37.52 -0.93
C ARG A 122 -13.13 -38.06 -0.57
N ILE A 123 -14.15 -37.18 -0.47
CA ILE A 123 -15.53 -37.59 -0.23
C ILE A 123 -16.06 -38.39 -1.41
N ILE A 124 -15.82 -37.94 -2.65
CA ILE A 124 -16.22 -38.66 -3.86
C ILE A 124 -15.55 -40.04 -3.90
N GLU A 125 -14.24 -40.12 -3.66
CA GLU A 125 -13.49 -41.38 -3.65
C GLU A 125 -14.02 -42.34 -2.58
N SER A 126 -14.26 -41.85 -1.35
CA SER A 126 -14.81 -42.66 -0.26
C SER A 126 -16.24 -43.13 -0.55
N THR A 127 -17.05 -42.27 -1.18
CA THR A 127 -18.42 -42.60 -1.58
C THR A 127 -18.43 -43.65 -2.70
N GLN A 128 -17.52 -43.54 -3.67
CA GLN A 128 -17.35 -44.56 -4.73
C GLN A 128 -16.88 -45.89 -4.16
N ALA A 129 -15.93 -45.88 -3.21
CA ALA A 129 -15.49 -47.08 -2.52
C ALA A 129 -16.64 -47.74 -1.74
N LEU A 130 -17.45 -46.93 -1.04
CA LEU A 130 -18.64 -47.40 -0.32
C LEU A 130 -19.68 -47.99 -1.29
N LEU A 131 -20.00 -47.28 -2.37
CA LEU A 131 -20.92 -47.77 -3.41
C LEU A 131 -20.44 -49.07 -4.03
N GLY A 132 -19.13 -49.18 -4.33
CA GLY A 132 -18.51 -50.40 -4.82
C GLY A 132 -18.63 -51.56 -3.83
N SER A 133 -18.45 -51.30 -2.53
CA SER A 133 -18.67 -52.29 -1.48
C SER A 133 -20.14 -52.72 -1.37
N LEU A 134 -21.09 -51.79 -1.52
CA LEU A 134 -22.53 -52.08 -1.46
C LEU A 134 -23.03 -52.82 -2.72
N HIS A 135 -22.45 -52.55 -3.89
CA HIS A 135 -22.82 -53.20 -5.15
C HIS A 135 -22.06 -54.51 -5.42
N SER A 136 -21.01 -54.82 -4.65
CA SER A 136 -20.27 -56.06 -4.77
C SER A 136 -21.18 -57.26 -4.52
N THR A 137 -21.42 -58.06 -5.56
CA THR A 137 -22.22 -59.29 -5.50
C THR A 137 -21.66 -60.28 -4.47
N THR A 138 -20.33 -60.36 -4.34
CA THR A 138 -19.68 -61.23 -3.34
C THR A 138 -19.92 -60.73 -1.92
N ALA A 139 -19.83 -59.43 -1.66
CA ALA A 139 -20.09 -58.88 -0.33
C ALA A 139 -21.57 -59.01 0.06
N ARG A 140 -22.49 -58.82 -0.90
CA ARG A 140 -23.93 -59.06 -0.70
C ARG A 140 -24.25 -60.52 -0.41
N GLY A 141 -23.66 -61.44 -1.16
CA GLY A 141 -23.80 -62.88 -0.93
C GLY A 141 -23.33 -63.25 0.49
N TYR A 142 -22.15 -62.79 0.88
CA TYR A 142 -21.60 -63.04 2.22
C TYR A 142 -22.47 -62.46 3.36
N TRP A 143 -23.03 -61.25 3.18
CA TRP A 143 -23.95 -60.68 4.18
C TRP A 143 -25.26 -61.46 4.27
N GLY A 144 -25.77 -61.93 3.13
CA GLY A 144 -26.92 -62.84 3.06
C GLY A 144 -26.67 -64.15 3.81
N GLU A 145 -25.53 -64.79 3.59
CA GLU A 145 -25.10 -66.01 4.30
C GLU A 145 -24.98 -65.76 5.81
N VAL A 146 -24.33 -64.67 6.23
CA VAL A 146 -24.17 -64.31 7.65
C VAL A 146 -25.51 -64.01 8.31
N GLN A 147 -26.41 -63.32 7.61
CA GLN A 147 -27.75 -63.03 8.13
C GLN A 147 -28.60 -64.29 8.23
N LEU A 148 -28.52 -65.17 7.23
CA LEU A 148 -29.19 -66.46 7.22
C LEU A 148 -28.76 -67.32 8.41
N ARG A 149 -27.45 -67.41 8.67
CA ARG A 149 -26.88 -68.07 9.86
C ARG A 149 -27.44 -67.50 11.16
N ARG A 150 -27.46 -66.17 11.31
CA ARG A 150 -28.01 -65.50 12.50
C ARG A 150 -29.48 -65.81 12.74
N VAL A 151 -30.29 -65.93 11.68
CA VAL A 151 -31.72 -66.25 11.78
C VAL A 151 -31.94 -67.67 12.28
N VAL A 152 -31.19 -68.66 11.78
CA VAL A 152 -31.33 -70.05 12.25
C VAL A 152 -30.78 -70.25 13.65
N GLU A 153 -29.67 -69.60 14.00
CA GLU A 153 -29.16 -69.58 15.37
C GLU A 153 -30.18 -68.96 16.34
N ALA A 154 -30.83 -67.85 15.96
CA ALA A 154 -31.88 -67.23 16.76
C ALA A 154 -33.14 -68.10 16.88
N ALA A 155 -33.42 -68.95 15.89
CA ALA A 155 -34.47 -69.96 15.96
C ALA A 155 -34.09 -71.16 16.86
N GLY A 156 -32.91 -71.15 17.48
CA GLY A 156 -32.42 -72.18 18.38
C GLY A 156 -31.70 -73.34 17.70
N MET A 157 -31.38 -73.21 16.41
CA MET A 157 -30.65 -74.24 15.67
C MET A 157 -29.14 -74.14 15.96
N LEU A 158 -28.48 -75.28 16.17
CA LEU A 158 -27.06 -75.38 16.43
C LEU A 158 -26.27 -75.62 15.14
N ALA A 159 -25.24 -74.83 14.92
CA ALA A 159 -24.30 -75.03 13.82
C ALA A 159 -23.68 -76.43 13.88
N HIS A 160 -23.52 -77.07 12.72
CA HIS A 160 -23.00 -78.43 12.53
C HIS A 160 -23.85 -79.58 13.09
N VAL A 161 -24.94 -79.28 13.81
CA VAL A 161 -25.88 -80.30 14.31
C VAL A 161 -27.19 -80.19 13.54
N ASP A 162 -27.82 -79.02 13.61
CA ASP A 162 -29.12 -78.76 12.99
C ASP A 162 -28.97 -78.16 11.58
N PHE A 163 -27.83 -77.52 11.28
CA PHE A 163 -27.56 -76.99 9.94
C PHE A 163 -26.08 -77.01 9.55
N THR A 164 -25.80 -76.87 8.25
CA THR A 164 -24.44 -76.80 7.69
C THR A 164 -24.39 -75.73 6.59
N GLU A 165 -23.39 -74.85 6.67
CA GLU A 165 -23.12 -73.77 5.71
C GLU A 165 -22.30 -74.29 4.52
N GLN A 166 -22.56 -73.76 3.31
CA GLN A 166 -21.87 -74.07 2.04
C GLN A 166 -21.49 -75.55 1.85
N HIS A 167 -22.50 -76.41 1.71
CA HIS A 167 -22.28 -77.81 1.36
C HIS A 167 -22.29 -77.98 -0.16
N SER A 168 -21.18 -78.41 -0.79
CA SER A 168 -21.28 -78.86 -2.19
C SER A 168 -21.99 -80.22 -2.20
N SER A 169 -23.28 -80.21 -2.50
CA SER A 169 -24.09 -81.43 -2.58
C SER A 169 -24.22 -81.89 -4.04
N THR A 170 -24.14 -83.19 -4.29
CA THR A 170 -24.49 -83.75 -5.60
C THR A 170 -25.96 -84.14 -5.55
N SER A 171 -26.78 -83.55 -6.43
CA SER A 171 -28.18 -83.93 -6.61
C SER A 171 -28.27 -85.42 -7.02
N PRO A 172 -29.38 -86.13 -6.72
CA PRO A 172 -29.63 -87.47 -7.26
C PRO A 172 -29.57 -87.56 -8.79
N SER A 173 -29.69 -86.42 -9.50
CA SER A 173 -29.52 -86.28 -10.95
C SER A 173 -28.08 -86.05 -11.42
N GLY A 174 -27.09 -86.02 -10.50
CA GLY A 174 -25.67 -85.81 -10.82
C GLY A 174 -25.23 -84.34 -10.93
N GLU A 175 -26.14 -83.38 -10.73
CA GLU A 175 -25.83 -81.95 -10.80
C GLU A 175 -25.24 -81.43 -9.48
N LYS A 176 -24.18 -80.62 -9.56
CA LYS A 176 -23.52 -80.03 -8.39
C LYS A 176 -24.31 -78.81 -7.93
N LEU A 177 -25.06 -78.97 -6.85
CA LEU A 177 -25.79 -77.88 -6.20
C LEU A 177 -24.92 -77.30 -5.07
N MET A 178 -24.70 -75.99 -5.09
CA MET A 178 -24.07 -75.26 -3.99
C MET A 178 -25.10 -74.35 -3.33
N PRO A 179 -25.93 -74.88 -2.42
CA PRO A 179 -26.82 -74.07 -1.62
C PRO A 179 -26.08 -73.31 -0.51
N ASP A 180 -26.60 -72.14 -0.14
CA ASP A 180 -26.06 -71.32 0.95
C ASP A 180 -26.10 -72.07 2.29
N MET A 181 -27.17 -72.82 2.56
CA MET A 181 -27.32 -73.60 3.80
C MET A 181 -28.19 -74.86 3.64
N VAL A 182 -27.86 -75.91 4.39
CA VAL A 182 -28.66 -77.13 4.52
C VAL A 182 -29.06 -77.34 5.98
N VAL A 183 -30.36 -77.46 6.24
CA VAL A 183 -30.91 -77.75 7.57
C VAL A 183 -31.29 -79.23 7.65
N HIS A 184 -30.84 -79.91 8.70
CA HIS A 184 -31.08 -81.33 8.95
C HIS A 184 -32.36 -81.50 9.78
N LEU A 185 -33.31 -82.27 9.25
CA LEU A 185 -34.59 -82.53 9.89
C LEU A 185 -34.66 -83.95 10.48
N PRO A 186 -35.49 -84.17 11.52
CA PRO A 186 -35.73 -85.51 12.04
C PRO A 186 -36.22 -86.48 10.95
N GLY A 187 -35.72 -87.72 11.02
CA GLY A 187 -36.01 -88.76 10.04
C GLY A 187 -35.10 -88.75 8.80
N GLY A 188 -33.92 -88.10 8.87
CA GLY A 188 -32.93 -88.10 7.80
C GLY A 188 -33.32 -87.22 6.60
N ARG A 189 -34.30 -86.34 6.77
CA ARG A 189 -34.72 -85.38 5.74
C ARG A 189 -33.83 -84.14 5.78
N GLN A 190 -33.62 -83.51 4.64
CA GLN A 190 -32.81 -82.30 4.51
C GLN A 190 -33.64 -81.20 3.84
N LEU A 191 -33.52 -79.98 4.36
CA LEU A 191 -34.10 -78.78 3.76
C LEU A 191 -32.97 -77.90 3.23
N VAL A 192 -33.01 -77.59 1.95
CA VAL A 192 -32.01 -76.77 1.26
C VAL A 192 -32.53 -75.34 1.20
N ILE A 193 -31.71 -74.37 1.61
CA ILE A 193 -32.06 -72.95 1.67
C ILE A 193 -31.03 -72.13 0.87
N ASP A 194 -31.54 -71.26 -0.01
CA ASP A 194 -30.78 -70.29 -0.80
C ASP A 194 -31.23 -68.89 -0.38
N ALA A 195 -30.31 -68.08 0.14
CA ALA A 195 -30.60 -66.73 0.63
C ALA A 195 -30.23 -65.70 -0.43
N LYS A 196 -31.23 -65.22 -1.16
CA LYS A 196 -31.07 -64.06 -2.03
C LYS A 196 -31.20 -62.76 -1.24
N ALA A 197 -30.13 -61.96 -1.18
CA ALA A 197 -30.16 -60.63 -0.56
C ALA A 197 -30.75 -59.57 -1.52
N PRO A 198 -31.91 -58.94 -1.23
CA PRO A 198 -32.45 -57.87 -2.06
C PRO A 198 -31.94 -56.51 -1.58
N LEU A 199 -31.20 -55.78 -2.43
CA LEU A 199 -30.75 -54.41 -2.15
C LEU A 199 -30.66 -53.54 -3.41
N ASN A 200 -31.38 -53.84 -4.49
CA ASN A 200 -31.50 -52.85 -5.56
C ASN A 200 -32.54 -51.80 -5.11
N PRO A 201 -32.24 -50.49 -5.26
CA PRO A 201 -33.24 -49.45 -5.04
C PRO A 201 -34.43 -49.56 -6.00
N GLU A 202 -34.27 -50.21 -7.16
CA GLU A 202 -35.35 -50.46 -8.14
C GLU A 202 -36.27 -51.62 -7.75
N ASP A 203 -35.84 -52.54 -6.87
CA ASP A 203 -36.67 -53.68 -6.43
C ASP A 203 -37.64 -53.29 -5.28
N ALA A 204 -37.54 -52.07 -4.76
CA ALA A 204 -38.44 -51.53 -3.72
C ALA A 204 -39.73 -50.93 -4.32
N ASP A 205 -39.71 -50.51 -5.58
CA ASP A 205 -40.89 -50.15 -6.36
C ASP A 205 -41.34 -51.39 -7.14
N GLY A 206 -42.03 -52.30 -6.46
CA GLY A 206 -42.62 -53.46 -7.11
C GLY A 206 -43.74 -53.04 -8.05
N GLN A 207 -43.50 -53.17 -9.36
CA GLN A 207 -44.49 -53.06 -10.46
C GLN A 207 -45.24 -51.72 -10.62
#